data_AF-A0A1F7LFT6-F1
#
_entry.id   AF-A0A1F7LFT6-F1
#
_cell.length_a   1.000
_cell.length_b   1.000
_cell.length_c   1.000
_cell.angle_alpha   90.00
_cell.angle_beta   90.00
_cell.angle_gamma   90.00
#
_symmetry.space_group_name_H-M   'P 1'
#
loop_
_entity.id
_entity.type
_entity.pdbx_description
1 polymer ?
#
loop_
_entity_poly.entity_id
_entity_poly.type
_entity_poly.pdbx_seq_one_letter_code
_entity_poly.pdbx_strand_id
1 'polypeptide(L)'
;MKALSAPDTEGRASGTQGADRAAAHITAVFQQAGLRPGGDAGQYLQPFQVATGIRLGTRNSLAVVAPAPRTLALGREFTPLAVSANGAAESNLVFAGYGITAPDLGYDDYAGLDVRDKIVLVLSREPRSQDPASPFRRPEAYHYSERSHKIINARQHGARGILLVEHPAAEKERLPHLGGISQPWGILAAFVTRAVADSLLAPAGKRIADVAAAIDQAMAPRSVAVAGTRLGLEVNLTRERGTAANVVGILPGTAPPLREQAIVVGAHYDHLGRGGEGSLAPDLLGAIHPGADDNASGTAGVMALARAFAAAGGTPRTLVFVAFAGEEMGLLGSAHHVAHPAYPLDRTALMVNLDMVGRLREGKLYVAGVDSGTGLRALVADAARGLPLDLQLQGDPHSPSDHTSFYAARRPVLFLTTGAHADYHRPSDTWDKIDSAGLETVATFAARVIGEVAAAPIAPAYVKIEAPPARGSRASGYGPYLGVIPEFGESAQPGVKINGIRPGSPAEQAGVRAGDVIVKLGSVTVKTLNDLTFALRGQRPGDRVELWLLRDGAQQRVEAVLQSTAPTRSSPPISPAAR
;
A
#
# COMPACT_ATOMS: atom_id res chain seq x y z
N MET A 1 3.79 18.00 16.74
CA MET A 1 4.35 18.76 15.61
C MET A 1 5.86 18.79 15.68
N LYS A 2 6.51 19.90 16.08
CA LYS A 2 7.98 20.07 16.02
C LYS A 2 8.79 18.88 16.51
N ALA A 3 8.48 18.35 17.69
CA ALA A 3 9.19 17.21 18.26
C ALA A 3 9.05 15.92 17.44
N LEU A 4 7.88 15.69 16.82
CA LEU A 4 7.61 14.50 16.00
C LEU A 4 8.19 14.64 14.58
N SER A 5 8.33 15.86 14.07
CA SER A 5 8.89 16.12 12.75
C SER A 5 10.32 16.65 12.81
N ALA A 6 11.02 16.46 13.94
CA ALA A 6 12.37 16.96 14.14
C ALA A 6 13.38 16.09 13.38
N PRO A 7 14.52 16.63 12.92
CA PRO A 7 15.52 15.86 12.18
C PRO A 7 16.03 14.63 12.93
N ASP A 8 16.11 14.69 14.25
CA ASP A 8 16.52 13.57 15.10
C ASP A 8 15.49 12.45 15.13
N THR A 9 14.24 12.65 14.74
CA THR A 9 13.27 11.55 14.55
C THR A 9 13.48 10.80 13.23
N GLU A 10 14.39 11.27 12.35
CA GLU A 10 14.77 10.62 11.09
C GLU A 10 13.58 10.24 10.19
N GLY A 11 12.46 10.95 10.31
CA GLY A 11 11.23 10.71 9.56
C GLY A 11 10.37 9.55 10.08
N ARG A 12 10.68 9.00 11.25
CA ARG A 12 9.83 8.07 12.02
C ARG A 12 9.36 6.83 11.26
N ALA A 13 10.18 6.26 10.37
CA ALA A 13 9.83 4.98 9.76
C ALA A 13 9.63 3.89 10.81
N SER A 14 8.56 3.11 10.66
CA SER A 14 8.21 2.04 11.59
C SER A 14 9.34 1.03 11.77
N GLY A 15 9.59 0.64 13.03
CA GLY A 15 10.70 -0.26 13.38
C GLY A 15 12.09 0.38 13.39
N THR A 16 12.19 1.72 13.33
CA THR A 16 13.45 2.46 13.43
C THR A 16 13.58 3.21 14.76
N GLN A 17 14.82 3.57 15.14
CA GLN A 17 15.08 4.38 16.34
C GLN A 17 14.38 5.74 16.32
N GLY A 18 14.14 6.30 15.13
CA GLY A 18 13.40 7.53 14.95
C GLY A 18 11.94 7.41 15.40
N ALA A 19 11.30 6.29 15.05
CA ALA A 19 9.96 5.96 15.54
C ALA A 19 9.96 5.68 17.05
N ASP A 20 11.00 5.04 17.60
CA ASP A 20 11.11 4.79 19.05
C ASP A 20 11.19 6.11 19.85
N ARG A 21 11.94 7.10 19.34
CA ARG A 21 12.00 8.45 19.94
C ARG A 21 10.64 9.15 19.91
N ALA A 22 9.91 9.04 18.80
CA ALA A 22 8.56 9.58 18.69
C ALA A 22 7.59 8.89 19.66
N ALA A 23 7.63 7.56 19.75
CA ALA A 23 6.80 6.78 20.67
C ALA A 23 7.08 7.12 22.14
N ALA A 24 8.36 7.31 22.51
CA ALA A 24 8.75 7.74 23.85
C ALA A 24 8.20 9.15 24.17
N HIS A 25 8.26 10.08 23.23
CA HIS A 25 7.69 11.42 23.40
C HIS A 25 6.16 11.36 23.62
N ILE A 26 5.44 10.58 22.80
CA ILE A 26 3.98 10.42 22.92
C ILE A 26 3.62 9.77 24.26
N THR A 27 4.36 8.72 24.66
CA THR A 27 4.20 8.05 25.95
C THR A 27 4.36 9.02 27.11
N ALA A 28 5.38 9.88 27.07
CA ALA A 28 5.59 10.90 28.10
C ALA A 28 4.42 11.88 28.20
N VAL A 29 3.84 12.28 27.06
CA VAL A 29 2.65 13.16 27.04
C VAL A 29 1.44 12.45 27.63
N PHE A 30 1.20 11.18 27.30
CA PHE A 30 0.10 10.41 27.89
C PHE A 30 0.26 10.21 29.40
N GLN A 31 1.49 9.93 29.87
CA GLN A 31 1.82 9.84 31.29
C GLN A 31 1.57 11.16 32.03
N GLN A 32 2.04 12.28 31.47
CA GLN A 32 1.84 13.62 32.05
C GLN A 32 0.35 14.01 32.10
N ALA A 33 -0.44 13.56 31.13
CA ALA A 33 -1.89 13.73 31.13
C ALA A 33 -2.61 12.77 32.09
N GLY A 34 -1.92 11.85 32.76
CA GLY A 34 -2.51 10.93 33.73
C GLY A 34 -3.33 9.78 33.13
N LEU A 35 -3.14 9.48 31.84
CA LEU A 35 -3.78 8.33 31.19
C LEU A 35 -3.22 7.04 31.77
N ARG A 36 -4.04 5.98 31.84
CA ARG A 36 -3.58 4.63 32.17
C ARG A 36 -2.91 3.99 30.95
N PRO A 37 -1.88 3.15 31.13
CA PRO A 37 -1.32 2.36 30.04
C PRO A 37 -2.38 1.41 29.45
N GLY A 38 -2.51 1.39 28.12
CA GLY A 38 -3.43 0.50 27.41
C GLY A 38 -2.77 -0.44 26.41
N GLY A 39 -1.43 -0.48 26.38
CA GLY A 39 -0.67 -1.43 25.59
C GLY A 39 -0.47 -2.75 26.34
N ASP A 40 0.56 -3.49 25.93
CA ASP A 40 0.78 -4.85 26.41
C ASP A 40 1.45 -4.85 27.79
N ALA A 41 1.18 -5.89 28.58
CA ALA A 41 1.80 -6.11 29.89
C ALA A 41 1.76 -4.89 30.84
N GLY A 42 0.68 -4.10 30.77
CA GLY A 42 0.49 -2.91 31.60
C GLY A 42 1.37 -1.72 31.22
N GLN A 43 1.91 -1.70 30.00
CA GLN A 43 2.69 -0.60 29.42
C GLN A 43 1.85 0.21 28.43
N TYR A 44 2.35 1.37 27.99
CA TYR A 44 1.70 2.14 26.91
C TYR A 44 1.95 1.55 25.53
N LEU A 45 3.02 0.77 25.36
CA LEU A 45 3.41 0.23 24.06
C LEU A 45 2.69 -1.08 23.77
N GLN A 46 2.18 -1.22 22.55
CA GLN A 46 1.62 -2.44 21.99
C GLN A 46 2.48 -2.86 20.78
N PRO A 47 3.49 -3.72 20.99
CA PRO A 47 4.51 -4.04 19.98
C PRO A 47 4.08 -5.09 18.96
N PHE A 48 4.57 -4.96 17.73
CA PHE A 48 4.41 -5.95 16.66
C PHE A 48 5.62 -5.94 15.70
N GLN A 49 5.80 -7.03 14.94
CA GLN A 49 6.93 -7.18 14.03
C GLN A 49 6.65 -6.56 12.67
N VAL A 50 7.62 -5.82 12.14
CA VAL A 50 7.56 -5.18 10.81
C VAL A 50 8.84 -5.45 10.02
N ALA A 51 8.75 -5.46 8.69
CA ALA A 51 9.93 -5.46 7.83
C ALA A 51 10.60 -4.09 7.87
N THR A 52 11.91 -4.03 8.06
CA THR A 52 12.66 -2.76 8.18
C THR A 52 13.71 -2.56 7.11
N GLY A 53 14.04 -3.61 6.36
CA GLY A 53 15.07 -3.51 5.34
C GLY A 53 15.34 -4.82 4.63
N ILE A 54 16.19 -4.73 3.61
CA ILE A 54 16.67 -5.87 2.84
C ILE A 54 18.15 -5.65 2.59
N ARG A 55 18.96 -6.64 2.95
CA ARG A 55 20.40 -6.65 2.67
C ARG A 55 20.83 -7.92 1.95
N LEU A 56 21.98 -7.83 1.29
CA LEU A 56 22.62 -8.99 0.69
C LEU A 56 23.10 -9.93 1.81
N GLY A 57 22.78 -11.21 1.65
CA GLY A 57 23.48 -12.31 2.30
C GLY A 57 24.79 -12.66 1.58
N THR A 58 25.50 -13.67 2.07
CA THR A 58 26.87 -13.98 1.63
C THR A 58 26.96 -14.84 0.36
N ARG A 59 25.84 -15.44 -0.08
CA ARG A 59 25.84 -16.41 -1.19
C ARG A 59 25.35 -15.88 -2.54
N ASN A 60 25.14 -14.57 -2.66
CA ASN A 60 24.66 -13.98 -3.90
C ASN A 60 25.68 -14.17 -5.03
N SER A 61 25.32 -14.85 -6.11
CA SER A 61 26.19 -15.07 -7.26
C SER A 61 25.38 -15.15 -8.56
N LEU A 62 25.99 -14.68 -9.65
CA LEU A 62 25.54 -14.91 -11.01
C LEU A 62 26.75 -15.30 -11.84
N ALA A 63 26.69 -16.46 -12.49
CA ALA A 63 27.76 -16.99 -13.30
C ALA A 63 27.25 -17.49 -14.65
N VAL A 64 28.03 -17.24 -15.69
CA VAL A 64 27.95 -17.98 -16.94
C VAL A 64 28.61 -19.33 -16.69
N VAL A 65 27.87 -20.41 -16.90
CA VAL A 65 28.36 -21.81 -16.79
C VAL A 65 28.82 -22.31 -18.15
N ALA A 66 28.11 -21.93 -19.22
CA ALA A 66 28.45 -22.21 -20.60
C ALA A 66 28.04 -21.02 -21.49
N PRO A 67 28.71 -20.77 -22.63
CA PRO A 67 29.79 -21.58 -23.21
C PRO A 67 31.18 -21.35 -22.58
N ALA A 68 31.39 -20.22 -21.92
CA ALA A 68 32.65 -19.87 -21.27
C ALA A 68 32.41 -19.56 -19.78
N PRO A 69 32.88 -20.43 -18.85
CA PRO A 69 32.67 -20.22 -17.42
C PRO A 69 33.20 -18.88 -16.93
N ARG A 70 32.34 -18.07 -16.30
CA ARG A 70 32.71 -16.77 -15.73
C ARG A 70 31.74 -16.36 -14.64
N THR A 71 32.26 -15.99 -13.47
CA THR A 71 31.47 -15.36 -12.42
C THR A 71 31.41 -13.85 -12.64
N LEU A 72 30.22 -13.25 -12.50
CA LEU A 72 30.01 -11.81 -12.63
C LEU A 72 30.23 -11.09 -11.31
N ALA A 73 30.76 -9.86 -11.38
CA ALA A 73 31.01 -9.05 -10.20
C ALA A 73 29.72 -8.45 -9.62
N LEU A 74 29.31 -8.89 -8.44
CA LEU A 74 28.18 -8.33 -7.68
C LEU A 74 28.37 -6.82 -7.42
N GLY A 75 27.30 -6.05 -7.62
CA GLY A 75 27.28 -4.59 -7.46
C GLY A 75 27.95 -3.80 -8.60
N ARG A 76 28.64 -4.47 -9.54
CA ARG A 76 29.27 -3.85 -10.72
C ARG A 76 28.68 -4.33 -12.04
N GLU A 77 28.42 -5.63 -12.13
CA GLU A 77 27.93 -6.31 -13.33
C GLU A 77 26.51 -6.86 -13.16
N PHE A 78 26.15 -7.24 -11.93
CA PHE A 78 24.79 -7.63 -11.58
C PHE A 78 24.43 -7.25 -10.15
N THR A 79 23.14 -7.20 -9.85
CA THR A 79 22.62 -7.11 -8.48
C THR A 79 21.31 -7.88 -8.36
N PRO A 80 21.08 -8.66 -7.30
CA PRO A 80 19.75 -9.19 -6.99
C PRO A 80 18.74 -8.07 -6.78
N LEU A 81 17.47 -8.32 -7.14
CA LEU A 81 16.38 -7.39 -6.88
C LEU A 81 15.76 -7.65 -5.50
N ALA A 82 15.33 -6.59 -4.80
CA ALA A 82 14.66 -6.68 -3.49
C ALA A 82 13.45 -7.64 -3.47
N VAL A 83 12.77 -7.75 -4.60
CA VAL A 83 11.60 -8.61 -4.82
C VAL A 83 11.94 -10.06 -5.16
N SER A 84 13.23 -10.40 -5.28
CA SER A 84 13.67 -11.76 -5.57
C SER A 84 13.31 -12.71 -4.43
N ALA A 85 12.92 -13.92 -4.79
CA ALA A 85 12.97 -15.06 -3.90
C ALA A 85 14.43 -15.41 -3.56
N ASN A 86 14.62 -16.11 -2.44
CA ASN A 86 15.89 -16.74 -2.12
C ASN A 86 15.95 -18.14 -2.74
N GLY A 87 17.14 -18.54 -3.19
CA GLY A 87 17.38 -19.86 -3.75
C GLY A 87 18.47 -19.84 -4.82
N ALA A 88 18.69 -20.99 -5.41
CA ALA A 88 19.61 -21.17 -6.52
C ALA A 88 18.91 -21.83 -7.71
N ALA A 89 19.37 -21.50 -8.91
CA ALA A 89 18.99 -22.17 -10.14
C ALA A 89 20.16 -22.17 -11.11
N GLU A 90 20.36 -23.30 -11.78
CA GLU A 90 21.26 -23.40 -12.92
C GLU A 90 20.44 -23.87 -14.13
N SER A 91 20.33 -23.03 -15.16
CA SER A 91 19.46 -23.33 -16.30
C SER A 91 19.90 -22.59 -17.57
N ASN A 92 19.29 -22.97 -18.68
CA ASN A 92 19.51 -22.34 -19.97
C ASN A 92 18.95 -20.91 -19.98
N LEU A 93 19.57 -20.05 -20.79
CA LEU A 93 19.13 -18.69 -21.03
C LEU A 93 18.16 -18.61 -22.22
N VAL A 94 17.10 -17.81 -22.06
CA VAL A 94 16.24 -17.36 -23.17
C VAL A 94 16.10 -15.85 -23.12
N PHE A 95 16.00 -15.22 -24.28
CA PHE A 95 15.72 -13.79 -24.40
C PHE A 95 14.26 -13.61 -24.79
N ALA A 96 13.50 -12.89 -23.98
CA ALA A 96 12.06 -12.69 -24.17
C ALA A 96 11.73 -11.20 -24.39
N GLY A 97 12.45 -10.52 -25.29
CA GLY A 97 12.15 -9.13 -25.67
C GLY A 97 12.02 -8.19 -24.46
N TYR A 98 10.83 -7.61 -24.29
CA TYR A 98 10.47 -6.77 -23.15
C TYR A 98 9.76 -7.53 -22.02
N GLY A 99 9.56 -8.84 -22.15
CA GLY A 99 8.86 -9.68 -21.19
C GLY A 99 7.36 -9.42 -21.10
N ILE A 100 6.74 -8.94 -22.19
CA ILE A 100 5.34 -8.51 -22.23
C ILE A 100 4.47 -9.59 -22.87
N THR A 101 3.31 -9.86 -22.27
CA THR A 101 2.18 -10.57 -22.89
C THR A 101 0.97 -9.63 -22.83
N ALA A 102 0.62 -9.02 -23.96
CA ALA A 102 -0.43 -8.03 -24.12
C ALA A 102 -1.41 -8.44 -25.24
N PRO A 103 -2.36 -9.36 -24.96
CA PRO A 103 -3.29 -9.86 -25.98
C PRO A 103 -4.17 -8.77 -26.58
N ASP A 104 -4.53 -7.75 -25.80
CA ASP A 104 -5.30 -6.58 -26.23
C ASP A 104 -4.55 -5.71 -27.25
N LEU A 105 -3.22 -5.80 -27.26
CA LEU A 105 -2.35 -5.13 -28.23
C LEU A 105 -1.81 -6.08 -29.31
N GLY A 106 -2.20 -7.36 -29.27
CA GLY A 106 -1.69 -8.38 -30.20
C GLY A 106 -0.18 -8.61 -30.09
N TYR A 107 0.40 -8.41 -28.90
CA TYR A 107 1.85 -8.48 -28.69
C TYR A 107 2.18 -9.49 -27.59
N ASP A 108 3.06 -10.47 -27.86
CA ASP A 108 3.47 -11.44 -26.85
C ASP A 108 4.92 -11.91 -27.06
N ASP A 109 5.82 -11.46 -26.17
CA ASP A 109 7.23 -11.84 -26.16
C ASP A 109 7.46 -13.33 -25.85
N TYR A 110 6.48 -14.00 -25.24
CA TYR A 110 6.58 -15.42 -24.88
C TYR A 110 5.96 -16.35 -25.93
N ALA A 111 5.29 -15.81 -26.95
CA ALA A 111 4.64 -16.61 -27.99
C ALA A 111 5.66 -17.51 -28.71
N GLY A 112 5.45 -18.83 -28.62
CA GLY A 112 6.33 -19.83 -29.22
C GLY A 112 7.69 -20.01 -28.53
N LEU A 113 7.94 -19.33 -27.41
CA LEU A 113 9.18 -19.43 -26.65
C LEU A 113 9.00 -20.34 -25.43
N ASP A 114 9.73 -21.46 -25.39
CA ASP A 114 9.76 -22.30 -24.19
C ASP A 114 10.67 -21.66 -23.12
N VAL A 115 10.06 -21.14 -22.06
CA VAL A 115 10.74 -20.51 -20.91
C VAL A 115 10.65 -21.32 -19.61
N ARG A 116 9.96 -22.47 -19.64
CA ARG A 116 9.68 -23.24 -18.44
C ARG A 116 10.98 -23.72 -17.80
N ASP A 117 11.13 -23.47 -16.50
CA ASP A 117 12.31 -23.79 -15.70
C ASP A 117 13.63 -23.13 -16.17
N LYS A 118 13.55 -22.11 -17.04
CA LYS A 118 14.71 -21.36 -17.59
C LYS A 118 14.92 -20.03 -16.91
N ILE A 119 16.09 -19.43 -17.16
CA ILE A 119 16.37 -18.04 -16.80
C ILE A 119 16.03 -17.18 -18.02
N VAL A 120 15.14 -16.20 -17.84
CA VAL A 120 14.72 -15.28 -18.92
C VAL A 120 15.48 -13.96 -18.80
N LEU A 121 16.03 -13.45 -19.90
CA LEU A 121 16.56 -12.09 -20.00
C LEU A 121 15.56 -11.20 -20.73
N VAL A 122 15.23 -10.05 -20.13
CA VAL A 122 14.27 -9.09 -20.69
C VAL A 122 14.80 -7.65 -20.60
N LEU A 123 14.40 -6.82 -21.56
CA LEU A 123 14.62 -5.38 -21.57
C LEU A 123 13.68 -4.67 -20.57
N SER A 124 14.18 -3.60 -19.94
CA SER A 124 13.32 -2.62 -19.29
C SER A 124 12.49 -1.85 -20.33
N ARG A 125 11.47 -1.11 -19.87
CA ARG A 125 10.54 -0.34 -20.71
C ARG A 125 9.67 -1.20 -21.64
N GLU A 126 9.27 -0.65 -22.76
CA GLU A 126 8.27 -1.18 -23.69
C GLU A 126 8.64 -0.82 -25.14
N PRO A 127 8.09 -1.55 -26.14
CA PRO A 127 8.27 -1.22 -27.54
C PRO A 127 7.88 0.23 -27.86
N ARG A 128 8.73 0.90 -28.65
CA ARG A 128 8.59 2.31 -29.06
C ARG A 128 8.41 3.25 -27.87
N SER A 129 9.12 3.03 -26.76
CA SER A 129 8.99 3.85 -25.53
C SER A 129 9.22 5.36 -25.72
N GLN A 130 9.90 5.79 -26.80
CA GLN A 130 10.10 7.20 -27.13
C GLN A 130 9.02 7.80 -28.05
N ASP A 131 8.17 6.97 -28.66
CA ASP A 131 7.10 7.40 -29.55
C ASP A 131 5.84 7.74 -28.74
N PRO A 132 5.36 9.00 -28.72
CA PRO A 132 4.12 9.37 -28.05
C PRO A 132 2.90 8.61 -28.57
N ALA A 133 2.93 8.10 -29.79
CA ALA A 133 1.86 7.31 -30.40
C ALA A 133 1.97 5.81 -30.09
N SER A 134 2.96 5.36 -29.31
CA SER A 134 3.09 3.95 -28.94
C SER A 134 1.81 3.43 -28.26
N PRO A 135 1.30 2.24 -28.66
CA PRO A 135 0.11 1.65 -28.02
C PRO A 135 0.31 1.39 -26.52
N PHE A 136 1.56 1.19 -26.08
CA PHE A 136 1.90 0.97 -24.67
C PHE A 136 1.87 2.25 -23.82
N ARG A 137 1.75 3.44 -24.43
CA ARG A 137 1.58 4.72 -23.72
C ARG A 137 0.13 5.09 -23.45
N ARG A 138 -0.83 4.22 -23.79
CA ARG A 138 -2.23 4.40 -23.39
C ARG A 138 -2.37 4.19 -21.88
N PRO A 139 -3.23 4.97 -21.18
CA PRO A 139 -3.48 4.80 -19.74
C PRO A 139 -3.69 3.35 -19.30
N GLU A 140 -4.42 2.58 -20.11
CA GLU A 140 -4.77 1.18 -19.85
C GLU A 140 -3.57 0.22 -20.03
N ALA A 141 -2.58 0.60 -20.84
CA ALA A 141 -1.46 -0.26 -21.23
C ALA A 141 -0.14 0.05 -20.48
N TYR A 142 -0.06 1.15 -19.73
CA TYR A 142 1.17 1.52 -18.99
C TYR A 142 1.69 0.42 -18.07
N HIS A 143 0.79 -0.40 -17.52
CA HIS A 143 1.18 -1.46 -16.61
C HIS A 143 2.13 -2.51 -17.25
N TYR A 144 2.10 -2.68 -18.58
CA TYR A 144 3.00 -3.59 -19.30
C TYR A 144 4.48 -3.18 -19.25
N SER A 145 4.77 -1.89 -19.06
CA SER A 145 6.15 -1.39 -18.93
C SER A 145 6.69 -1.53 -17.51
N GLU A 146 5.82 -1.73 -16.52
CA GLU A 146 6.22 -1.84 -15.12
C GLU A 146 7.10 -3.08 -14.88
N ARG A 147 8.15 -2.91 -14.07
CA ARG A 147 9.03 -4.01 -13.65
C ARG A 147 8.26 -5.13 -12.95
N SER A 148 7.27 -4.77 -12.13
CA SER A 148 6.35 -5.68 -11.44
C SER A 148 5.68 -6.64 -12.43
N HIS A 149 5.10 -6.08 -13.49
CA HIS A 149 4.44 -6.86 -14.53
C HIS A 149 5.39 -7.86 -15.18
N LYS A 150 6.58 -7.42 -15.61
CA LYS A 150 7.54 -8.29 -16.32
C LYS A 150 8.01 -9.47 -15.46
N ILE A 151 8.32 -9.22 -14.18
CA ILE A 151 8.78 -10.27 -13.26
C ILE A 151 7.67 -11.27 -12.96
N ILE A 152 6.44 -10.79 -12.71
CA ILE A 152 5.30 -11.68 -12.46
C ILE A 152 4.95 -12.46 -13.73
N ASN A 153 4.94 -11.81 -14.90
CA ASN A 153 4.64 -12.46 -16.19
C ASN A 153 5.62 -13.61 -16.47
N ALA A 154 6.93 -13.39 -16.31
CA ALA A 154 7.94 -14.44 -16.45
C ALA A 154 7.65 -15.65 -15.53
N ARG A 155 7.28 -15.39 -14.28
CA ARG A 155 6.93 -16.44 -13.31
C ARG A 155 5.67 -17.20 -13.73
N GLN A 156 4.65 -16.51 -14.25
CA GLN A 156 3.42 -17.16 -14.72
C GLN A 156 3.65 -18.05 -15.95
N HIS A 157 4.62 -17.68 -16.80
CA HIS A 157 5.10 -18.53 -17.90
C HIS A 157 6.03 -19.68 -17.45
N GLY A 158 6.29 -19.79 -16.15
CA GLY A 158 7.06 -20.90 -15.57
C GLY A 158 8.57 -20.68 -15.56
N ALA A 159 9.06 -19.46 -15.78
CA ALA A 159 10.48 -19.16 -15.66
C ALA A 159 10.98 -19.41 -14.23
N ARG A 160 12.19 -19.98 -14.12
CA ARG A 160 12.86 -20.21 -12.83
C ARG A 160 13.55 -18.95 -12.31
N GLY A 161 14.02 -18.11 -13.21
CA GLY A 161 14.63 -16.83 -12.88
C GLY A 161 14.45 -15.80 -13.97
N ILE A 162 14.63 -14.53 -13.62
CA ILE A 162 14.58 -13.40 -14.55
C ILE A 162 15.79 -12.48 -14.33
N LEU A 163 16.42 -12.09 -15.44
CA LEU A 163 17.41 -11.04 -15.52
C LEU A 163 16.78 -9.86 -16.25
N LEU A 164 16.80 -8.69 -15.63
CA LEU A 164 16.42 -7.43 -16.30
C LEU A 164 17.68 -6.68 -16.72
N VAL A 165 17.60 -6.00 -17.85
CA VAL A 165 18.63 -5.08 -18.32
C VAL A 165 18.01 -3.74 -18.71
N GLU A 166 18.71 -2.65 -18.45
CA GLU A 166 18.26 -1.32 -18.81
C GLU A 166 18.18 -1.16 -20.33
N HIS A 167 17.11 -0.56 -20.83
CA HIS A 167 16.88 -0.32 -22.24
C HIS A 167 18.05 0.49 -22.85
N PRO A 168 18.51 0.19 -24.08
CA PRO A 168 19.62 0.88 -24.74
C PRO A 168 19.47 2.40 -24.80
N ALA A 169 18.24 2.88 -24.95
CA ALA A 169 17.90 4.30 -25.02
C ALA A 169 17.71 5.00 -23.65
N ALA A 170 18.09 4.36 -22.53
CA ALA A 170 18.17 5.02 -21.25
C ALA A 170 19.44 5.90 -21.16
N GLU A 171 19.29 7.13 -20.67
CA GLU A 171 20.41 8.09 -20.56
C GLU A 171 21.54 7.60 -19.65
N LYS A 172 21.18 6.92 -18.55
CA LYS A 172 22.13 6.38 -17.57
C LYS A 172 21.79 4.93 -17.31
N GLU A 173 22.82 4.11 -17.30
CA GLU A 173 22.74 2.74 -16.85
C GLU A 173 23.16 2.67 -15.38
N ARG A 174 22.29 2.12 -14.54
CA ARG A 174 22.56 1.94 -13.11
C ARG A 174 21.95 0.63 -12.65
N LEU A 175 22.73 -0.15 -11.92
CA LEU A 175 22.18 -1.26 -11.17
C LEU A 175 21.27 -0.70 -10.06
N PRO A 176 20.08 -1.26 -9.85
CA PRO A 176 19.17 -0.81 -8.80
C PRO A 176 19.81 -1.03 -7.42
N HIS A 177 19.62 -0.06 -6.53
CA HIS A 177 19.99 -0.23 -5.13
C HIS A 177 19.10 -1.27 -4.47
N LEU A 178 19.71 -2.16 -3.70
CA LEU A 178 18.98 -3.06 -2.83
C LEU A 178 18.54 -2.28 -1.58
N GLY A 179 17.24 -2.22 -1.34
CA GLY A 179 16.66 -1.54 -0.20
C GLY A 179 15.13 -1.65 -0.20
N GLY A 180 14.48 -0.99 0.76
CA GLY A 180 13.04 -1.07 0.98
C GLY A 180 12.62 -2.31 1.77
N ILE A 181 11.32 -2.58 1.77
CA ILE A 181 10.65 -3.59 2.60
C ILE A 181 9.86 -4.60 1.74
N SER A 182 10.20 -4.69 0.45
CA SER A 182 9.42 -5.44 -0.53
C SER A 182 9.44 -6.97 -0.26
N GLN A 183 8.28 -7.58 -0.42
CA GLN A 183 8.11 -9.02 -0.28
C GLN A 183 8.59 -9.79 -1.51
N PRO A 184 9.09 -11.04 -1.36
CA PRO A 184 9.56 -11.83 -2.48
C PRO A 184 8.40 -12.24 -3.39
N TRP A 185 8.57 -12.12 -4.71
CA TRP A 185 7.54 -12.49 -5.69
C TRP A 185 7.68 -13.93 -6.18
N GLY A 186 8.40 -14.79 -5.46
CA GLY A 186 8.44 -16.23 -5.74
C GLY A 186 9.14 -16.63 -7.04
N ILE A 187 10.08 -15.80 -7.53
CA ILE A 187 11.00 -16.08 -8.64
C ILE A 187 12.38 -15.51 -8.31
N LEU A 188 13.46 -16.12 -8.79
CA LEU A 188 14.81 -15.54 -8.68
C LEU A 188 14.90 -14.34 -9.63
N ALA A 189 15.28 -13.18 -9.12
CA ALA A 189 15.25 -11.95 -9.91
C ALA A 189 16.52 -11.12 -9.70
N ALA A 190 17.20 -10.78 -10.78
CA ALA A 190 18.38 -9.92 -10.76
C ALA A 190 18.35 -8.90 -11.89
N PHE A 191 19.15 -7.86 -11.74
CA PHE A 191 19.42 -6.87 -12.77
C PHE A 191 20.87 -7.02 -13.23
N VAL A 192 21.12 -6.90 -14.53
CA VAL A 192 22.45 -6.98 -15.14
C VAL A 192 22.75 -5.73 -15.94
N THR A 193 24.03 -5.47 -16.18
CA THR A 193 24.44 -4.40 -17.11
C THR A 193 24.18 -4.79 -18.57
N ARG A 194 24.07 -3.79 -19.44
CA ARG A 194 24.00 -3.88 -20.90
C ARG A 194 25.18 -4.66 -21.47
N ALA A 195 26.39 -4.42 -20.95
CA ALA A 195 27.58 -5.17 -21.35
C ALA A 195 27.47 -6.67 -21.02
N VAL A 196 26.92 -7.01 -19.85
CA VAL A 196 26.62 -8.41 -19.51
C VAL A 196 25.54 -8.96 -20.43
N ALA A 197 24.43 -8.24 -20.63
CA ALA A 197 23.35 -8.69 -21.50
C ALA A 197 23.82 -8.95 -22.94
N ASP A 198 24.64 -8.07 -23.52
CA ASP A 198 25.26 -8.28 -24.84
C ASP A 198 26.16 -9.52 -24.85
N SER A 199 27.00 -9.71 -23.82
CA SER A 199 27.83 -10.92 -23.70
C SER A 199 26.98 -12.18 -23.60
N LEU A 200 25.82 -12.12 -22.94
CA LEU A 200 24.90 -13.24 -22.80
C LEU A 200 24.18 -13.57 -24.12
N LEU A 201 23.89 -12.56 -24.95
CA LEU A 201 23.21 -12.71 -26.23
C LEU A 201 24.16 -12.99 -27.42
N ALA A 202 25.46 -12.77 -27.26
CA ALA A 202 26.45 -12.98 -28.30
C ALA A 202 26.41 -14.37 -28.97
N PRO A 203 26.17 -15.50 -28.25
CA PRO A 203 26.04 -16.81 -28.90
C PRO A 203 24.86 -16.94 -29.87
N ALA A 204 23.83 -16.09 -29.74
CA ALA A 204 22.72 -16.00 -30.68
C ALA A 204 22.95 -14.96 -31.80
N GLY A 205 24.15 -14.35 -31.86
CA GLY A 205 24.48 -13.30 -32.83
C GLY A 205 23.67 -12.03 -32.61
N LYS A 206 23.25 -11.73 -31.38
CA LYS A 206 22.39 -10.59 -31.03
C LYS A 206 23.11 -9.63 -30.09
N ARG A 207 22.75 -8.34 -30.20
CA ARG A 207 23.04 -7.29 -29.21
C ARG A 207 21.72 -6.64 -28.81
N ILE A 208 21.62 -6.19 -27.56
CA ILE A 208 20.38 -5.62 -27.02
C ILE A 208 19.91 -4.39 -27.82
N ALA A 209 20.84 -3.57 -28.32
CA ALA A 209 20.54 -2.38 -29.10
C ALA A 209 19.89 -2.73 -30.44
N ASP A 210 20.45 -3.70 -31.16
CA ASP A 210 19.95 -4.13 -32.47
C ASP A 210 18.59 -4.80 -32.33
N VAL A 211 18.40 -5.61 -31.29
CA VAL A 211 17.14 -6.30 -31.04
C VAL A 211 16.05 -5.31 -30.62
N ALA A 212 16.35 -4.36 -29.73
CA ALA A 212 15.39 -3.32 -29.34
C ALA A 212 14.95 -2.49 -30.55
N ALA A 213 15.89 -2.07 -31.40
CA ALA A 213 15.57 -1.34 -32.63
C ALA A 213 14.71 -2.18 -33.59
N ALA A 214 15.00 -3.47 -33.74
CA ALA A 214 14.22 -4.37 -34.59
C ALA A 214 12.80 -4.62 -34.04
N ILE A 215 12.62 -4.67 -32.72
CA ILE A 215 11.29 -4.74 -32.08
C ILE A 215 10.54 -3.44 -32.34
N ASP A 216 11.16 -2.29 -32.10
CA ASP A 216 10.52 -0.99 -32.26
C ASP A 216 10.09 -0.75 -33.72
N GLN A 217 10.95 -1.11 -34.68
CA GLN A 217 10.64 -0.97 -36.10
C GLN A 217 9.45 -1.85 -36.50
N ALA A 218 9.47 -3.13 -36.13
CA ALA A 218 8.47 -4.10 -36.56
C ALA A 218 7.20 -4.13 -35.71
N MET A 219 7.23 -3.57 -34.49
CA MET A 219 6.23 -3.81 -33.43
C MET A 219 5.91 -5.29 -33.25
N ALA A 220 6.95 -6.12 -33.28
CA ALA A 220 6.82 -7.56 -33.19
C ALA A 220 7.90 -8.13 -32.25
N PRO A 221 7.58 -9.17 -31.48
CA PRO A 221 8.56 -9.88 -30.67
C PRO A 221 9.79 -10.33 -31.48
N ARG A 222 10.97 -10.21 -30.86
CA ARG A 222 12.24 -10.74 -31.39
C ARG A 222 12.91 -11.67 -30.38
N SER A 223 12.07 -12.36 -29.62
CA SER A 223 12.46 -13.34 -28.61
C SER A 223 13.16 -14.54 -29.21
N VAL A 224 14.13 -15.11 -28.49
CA VAL A 224 14.98 -16.19 -29.00
C VAL A 224 15.56 -17.03 -27.87
N ALA A 225 15.66 -18.35 -28.08
CA ALA A 225 16.44 -19.21 -27.22
C ALA A 225 17.94 -18.98 -27.46
N VAL A 226 18.73 -18.78 -26.40
CA VAL A 226 20.17 -18.56 -26.54
C VAL A 226 20.88 -19.90 -26.39
N ALA A 227 20.88 -20.68 -27.47
CA ALA A 227 21.41 -22.04 -27.48
C ALA A 227 22.87 -22.08 -26.98
N GLY A 228 23.16 -23.03 -26.08
CA GLY A 228 24.50 -23.19 -25.50
C GLY A 228 24.84 -22.24 -24.35
N THR A 229 23.98 -21.26 -24.03
CA THR A 229 24.17 -20.37 -22.87
C THR A 229 23.45 -20.92 -21.65
N ARG A 230 24.22 -21.25 -20.60
CA ARG A 230 23.72 -21.75 -19.32
C ARG A 230 24.22 -20.87 -18.19
N LEU A 231 23.34 -20.49 -17.28
CA LEU A 231 23.62 -19.59 -16.17
C LEU A 231 23.36 -20.27 -14.84
N GLY A 232 24.21 -19.99 -13.85
CA GLY A 232 23.97 -20.25 -12.45
C GLY A 232 23.63 -18.94 -11.74
N LEU A 233 22.45 -18.87 -11.12
CA LEU A 233 21.99 -17.73 -10.33
C LEU A 233 21.68 -18.21 -8.91
N GLU A 234 22.38 -17.67 -7.92
CA GLU A 234 22.04 -17.80 -6.50
C GLU A 234 21.69 -16.44 -5.93
N VAL A 235 20.49 -16.34 -5.36
CA VAL A 235 20.04 -15.15 -4.63
C VAL A 235 19.84 -15.52 -3.17
N ASN A 236 20.48 -14.76 -2.31
CA ASN A 236 20.37 -14.88 -0.87
C ASN A 236 20.23 -13.48 -0.24
N LEU A 237 19.00 -13.05 -0.06
CA LEU A 237 18.65 -11.80 0.61
C LEU A 237 18.28 -12.06 2.07
N THR A 238 18.78 -11.22 2.96
CA THR A 238 18.31 -11.18 4.35
C THR A 238 17.29 -10.06 4.46
N ARG A 239 16.05 -10.42 4.81
CA ARG A 239 14.99 -9.47 5.13
C ARG A 239 15.10 -9.15 6.61
N GLU A 240 15.30 -7.88 6.90
CA GLU A 240 15.46 -7.37 8.24
C GLU A 240 14.09 -7.09 8.84
N ARG A 241 13.99 -7.38 10.14
CA ARG A 241 12.77 -7.15 10.91
C ARG A 241 13.10 -6.23 12.07
N GLY A 242 12.16 -5.35 12.38
CA GLY A 242 12.17 -4.51 13.55
C GLY A 242 10.88 -4.68 14.33
N THR A 243 10.87 -4.07 15.51
CA THR A 243 9.67 -3.99 16.34
C THR A 243 9.10 -2.58 16.20
N ALA A 244 7.88 -2.48 15.69
CA ALA A 244 7.08 -1.26 15.79
C ALA A 244 6.14 -1.38 16.98
N ALA A 245 5.56 -0.28 17.46
CA ALA A 245 4.59 -0.34 18.54
C ALA A 245 3.54 0.77 18.43
N ASN A 246 2.27 0.42 18.61
CA ASN A 246 1.27 1.46 18.89
C ASN A 246 1.53 2.03 20.28
N VAL A 247 1.25 3.32 20.49
CA VAL A 247 1.22 3.95 21.81
C VAL A 247 -0.23 4.13 22.24
N VAL A 248 -0.64 3.46 23.31
CA VAL A 248 -2.03 3.38 23.76
C VAL A 248 -2.17 3.93 25.17
N GLY A 249 -3.00 4.95 25.33
CA GLY A 249 -3.37 5.52 26.63
C GLY A 249 -4.89 5.50 26.86
N ILE A 250 -5.32 5.14 28.06
CA ILE A 250 -6.73 5.02 28.43
C ILE A 250 -7.10 6.07 29.47
N LEU A 251 -8.11 6.87 29.19
CA LEU A 251 -8.76 7.75 30.16
C LEU A 251 -10.11 7.12 30.58
N PRO A 252 -10.22 6.55 31.80
CA PRO A 252 -11.43 5.87 32.24
C PRO A 252 -12.66 6.78 32.25
N GLY A 253 -13.80 6.25 31.83
CA GLY A 253 -15.07 6.96 31.88
C GLY A 253 -15.59 7.19 33.31
N THR A 254 -16.35 8.25 33.50
CA THR A 254 -16.78 8.72 34.82
C THR A 254 -18.15 8.16 35.26
N ALA A 255 -18.98 7.66 34.34
CA ALA A 255 -20.38 7.31 34.63
C ALA A 255 -20.74 5.87 34.23
N PRO A 256 -21.16 4.99 35.15
CA PRO A 256 -21.82 3.73 34.80
C PRO A 256 -23.22 3.96 34.18
N PRO A 257 -23.66 3.13 33.21
CA PRO A 257 -22.90 2.08 32.54
C PRO A 257 -22.02 2.60 31.39
N LEU A 258 -22.09 3.90 31.05
CA LEU A 258 -21.40 4.49 29.89
C LEU A 258 -19.87 4.28 29.91
N ARG A 259 -19.23 4.27 31.08
CA ARG A 259 -17.79 4.01 31.25
C ARG A 259 -17.35 2.64 30.74
N GLU A 260 -18.30 1.72 30.55
CA GLU A 260 -18.08 0.40 29.95
C GLU A 260 -18.00 0.43 28.42
N GLN A 261 -18.27 1.57 27.80
CA GLN A 261 -18.11 1.79 26.36
C GLN A 261 -16.91 2.72 26.13
N ALA A 262 -16.24 2.52 24.99
CA ALA A 262 -15.05 3.29 24.63
C ALA A 262 -15.28 4.11 23.35
N ILE A 263 -14.70 5.30 23.30
CA ILE A 263 -14.43 6.02 22.06
C ILE A 263 -12.93 5.94 21.81
N VAL A 264 -12.55 5.42 20.65
CA VAL A 264 -11.16 5.37 20.21
C VAL A 264 -10.85 6.66 19.46
N VAL A 265 -9.77 7.33 19.83
CA VAL A 265 -9.27 8.55 19.17
C VAL A 265 -7.86 8.26 18.70
N GLY A 266 -7.62 8.29 17.39
CA GLY A 266 -6.35 7.84 16.86
C GLY A 266 -5.82 8.63 15.66
N ALA A 267 -4.53 8.41 15.42
CA ALA A 267 -3.75 8.90 14.29
C ALA A 267 -2.48 8.05 14.21
N HIS A 268 -1.94 7.78 13.03
CA HIS A 268 -0.59 7.21 12.96
C HIS A 268 0.49 8.24 13.28
N TYR A 269 1.59 7.77 13.84
CA TYR A 269 2.75 8.58 14.18
C TYR A 269 4.00 8.22 13.37
N ASP A 270 4.00 7.14 12.61
CA ASP A 270 5.08 6.85 11.67
C ASP A 270 4.96 7.67 10.38
N HIS A 271 6.07 7.78 9.65
CA HIS A 271 6.11 8.32 8.29
C HIS A 271 7.23 7.62 7.50
N LEU A 272 7.55 8.09 6.29
CA LEU A 272 8.45 7.42 5.33
C LEU A 272 9.94 7.40 5.71
N GLY A 273 10.35 7.91 6.87
CA GLY A 273 11.76 7.89 7.28
C GLY A 273 12.66 8.68 6.34
N ARG A 274 13.50 7.98 5.57
CA ARG A 274 14.41 8.55 4.55
C ARG A 274 13.89 8.40 3.12
N GLY A 275 12.59 8.18 2.96
CA GLY A 275 11.90 7.98 1.68
C GLY A 275 11.99 6.54 1.17
N GLY A 276 11.93 6.36 -0.15
CA GLY A 276 11.89 5.05 -0.79
C GLY A 276 10.52 4.75 -1.39
N GLU A 277 10.00 3.55 -1.15
CA GLU A 277 8.65 3.16 -1.56
C GLU A 277 7.63 4.09 -0.87
N GLY A 278 6.66 4.63 -1.62
CA GLY A 278 5.69 5.63 -1.12
C GLY A 278 6.13 7.09 -1.27
N SER A 279 7.43 7.40 -1.42
CA SER A 279 7.90 8.77 -1.60
C SER A 279 7.49 9.37 -2.94
N LEU A 280 7.01 10.62 -2.93
CA LEU A 280 6.72 11.41 -4.13
C LEU A 280 7.89 12.29 -4.58
N ALA A 281 9.06 12.15 -3.96
CA ALA A 281 10.33 12.80 -4.35
C ALA A 281 11.41 11.77 -4.71
N PRO A 282 11.23 11.01 -5.82
CA PRO A 282 12.14 9.92 -6.19
C PRO A 282 13.58 10.38 -6.50
N ASP A 283 13.78 11.67 -6.77
CA ASP A 283 15.06 12.34 -6.98
C ASP A 283 15.81 12.67 -5.69
N LEU A 284 15.13 12.66 -4.53
CA LEU A 284 15.68 12.97 -3.20
C LEU A 284 15.84 11.71 -2.34
N LEU A 285 16.36 10.63 -2.94
CA LEU A 285 16.58 9.37 -2.24
C LEU A 285 17.49 9.55 -1.01
N GLY A 286 17.05 9.08 0.16
CA GLY A 286 17.81 9.15 1.40
C GLY A 286 17.58 10.43 2.23
N ALA A 287 16.85 11.41 1.69
CA ALA A 287 16.44 12.60 2.42
C ALA A 287 15.39 12.27 3.48
N ILE A 288 15.50 12.90 4.65
CA ILE A 288 14.51 12.74 5.72
C ILE A 288 13.16 13.29 5.23
N HIS A 289 12.11 12.50 5.43
CA HIS A 289 10.71 12.87 5.24
C HIS A 289 10.12 13.18 6.62
N PRO A 290 10.00 14.46 7.02
CA PRO A 290 9.61 14.80 8.40
C PRO A 290 8.17 14.42 8.73
N GLY A 291 7.28 14.46 7.73
CA GLY A 291 5.88 14.09 7.89
C GLY A 291 5.14 15.02 8.84
N ALA A 292 5.32 16.33 8.66
CA ALA A 292 4.73 17.33 9.54
C ALA A 292 3.20 17.30 9.50
N ASP A 293 2.60 17.27 8.31
CA ASP A 293 1.16 17.08 8.18
C ASP A 293 0.80 15.61 8.19
N ASP A 294 1.62 14.78 7.56
CA ASP A 294 1.45 13.33 7.43
C ASP A 294 2.52 12.55 8.21
N ASN A 295 2.32 12.17 9.47
CA ASN A 295 1.13 12.52 10.25
C ASN A 295 1.45 13.02 11.67
N ALA A 296 2.46 13.90 11.78
CA ALA A 296 2.72 14.58 13.05
C ALA A 296 1.54 15.49 13.46
N SER A 297 0.72 15.97 12.52
CA SER A 297 -0.48 16.78 12.77
C SER A 297 -1.59 16.01 13.49
N GLY A 298 -1.98 14.84 12.97
CA GLY A 298 -2.96 13.96 13.59
C GLY A 298 -2.50 13.52 14.98
N THR A 299 -1.25 13.06 15.09
CA THR A 299 -0.68 12.65 16.38
C THR A 299 -0.65 13.81 17.40
N ALA A 300 -0.34 15.03 16.96
CA ALA A 300 -0.40 16.21 17.83
C ALA A 300 -1.84 16.51 18.28
N GLY A 301 -2.82 16.34 17.40
CA GLY A 301 -4.25 16.43 17.73
C GLY A 301 -4.66 15.41 18.80
N VAL A 302 -4.29 14.13 18.64
CA VAL A 302 -4.54 13.07 19.63
C VAL A 302 -3.94 13.43 20.99
N MET A 303 -2.67 13.87 21.02
CA MET A 303 -2.01 14.30 22.26
C MET A 303 -2.68 15.52 22.90
N ALA A 304 -3.16 16.49 22.10
CA ALA A 304 -3.87 17.66 22.61
C ALA A 304 -5.23 17.27 23.21
N LEU A 305 -5.99 16.42 22.52
CA LEU A 305 -7.27 15.90 22.99
C LEU A 305 -7.12 15.10 24.30
N ALA A 306 -6.09 14.25 24.39
CA ALA A 306 -5.78 13.50 25.61
C ALA A 306 -5.57 14.42 26.81
N ARG A 307 -4.74 15.47 26.66
CA ARG A 307 -4.54 16.48 27.72
C ARG A 307 -5.82 17.24 28.05
N ALA A 308 -6.56 17.67 27.04
CA ALA A 308 -7.77 18.48 27.23
C ALA A 308 -8.85 17.71 27.99
N PHE A 309 -9.14 16.47 27.59
CA PHE A 309 -10.15 15.65 28.29
C PHE A 309 -9.70 15.24 29.69
N ALA A 310 -8.42 14.93 29.89
CA ALA A 310 -7.91 14.63 31.23
C ALA A 310 -8.03 15.85 32.16
N ALA A 311 -7.64 17.05 31.69
CA ALA A 311 -7.78 18.29 32.45
C ALA A 311 -9.24 18.65 32.76
N ALA A 312 -10.17 18.28 31.88
CA ALA A 312 -11.61 18.45 32.09
C ALA A 312 -12.23 17.43 33.07
N GLY A 313 -11.44 16.47 33.60
CA GLY A 313 -11.92 15.43 34.51
C GLY A 313 -12.50 14.19 33.81
N GLY A 314 -12.29 14.05 32.51
CA GLY A 314 -12.75 12.93 31.69
C GLY A 314 -14.16 13.12 31.10
N THR A 315 -14.72 12.02 30.59
CA THR A 315 -16.05 11.97 29.97
C THR A 315 -16.88 10.81 30.54
N PRO A 316 -18.20 10.77 30.37
CA PRO A 316 -19.02 9.64 30.85
C PRO A 316 -18.55 8.28 30.29
N ARG A 317 -18.25 8.20 28.98
CA ARG A 317 -17.58 7.04 28.34
C ARG A 317 -16.07 7.06 28.54
N THR A 318 -15.44 5.89 28.45
CA THR A 318 -13.99 5.74 28.42
C THR A 318 -13.43 6.28 27.10
N LEU A 319 -12.30 6.97 27.14
CA LEU A 319 -11.56 7.38 25.93
C LEU A 319 -10.29 6.55 25.81
N VAL A 320 -10.05 6.00 24.63
CA VAL A 320 -8.83 5.25 24.29
C VAL A 320 -8.09 6.02 23.22
N PHE A 321 -6.94 6.59 23.58
CA PHE A 321 -6.08 7.34 22.68
C PHE A 321 -5.02 6.41 22.10
N VAL A 322 -4.92 6.34 20.78
CA VAL A 322 -3.98 5.44 20.10
C VAL A 322 -3.17 6.22 19.07
N ALA A 323 -1.84 6.24 19.24
CA ALA A 323 -0.93 6.63 18.18
C ALA A 323 -0.48 5.34 17.46
N PHE A 324 -0.92 5.15 16.22
CA PHE A 324 -0.63 3.92 15.44
C PHE A 324 0.77 3.96 14.82
N ALA A 325 1.44 2.82 14.77
CA ALA A 325 2.63 2.64 13.93
C ALA A 325 2.27 1.82 12.68
N GLY A 326 3.14 1.81 11.68
CA GLY A 326 3.06 0.95 10.50
C GLY A 326 1.91 1.28 9.55
N GLU A 327 1.37 2.49 9.59
CA GLU A 327 0.32 2.92 8.67
C GLU A 327 0.86 2.95 7.23
N GLU A 328 2.04 3.55 7.07
CA GLU A 328 2.79 3.69 5.80
C GLU A 328 3.16 2.34 5.17
N MET A 329 3.06 1.28 5.96
CA MET A 329 3.34 -0.10 5.58
C MET A 329 2.05 -0.89 5.30
N GLY A 330 0.90 -0.22 5.25
CA GLY A 330 -0.42 -0.80 5.00
C GLY A 330 -1.26 -1.02 6.26
N LEU A 331 -1.39 0.00 7.11
CA LEU A 331 -2.28 -0.01 8.29
C LEU A 331 -1.93 -1.08 9.34
N LEU A 332 -0.66 -1.47 9.45
CA LEU A 332 -0.24 -2.60 10.29
C LEU A 332 -0.61 -2.39 11.76
N GLY A 333 -0.43 -1.18 12.30
CA GLY A 333 -0.72 -0.89 13.70
C GLY A 333 -2.20 -0.87 14.04
N SER A 334 -3.05 -0.24 13.22
CA SER A 334 -4.50 -0.26 13.46
C SER A 334 -5.10 -1.65 13.25
N ALA A 335 -4.62 -2.41 12.28
CA ALA A 335 -5.00 -3.81 12.11
C ALA A 335 -4.59 -4.65 13.33
N HIS A 336 -3.37 -4.47 13.83
CA HIS A 336 -2.88 -5.15 15.03
C HIS A 336 -3.71 -4.78 16.26
N HIS A 337 -4.06 -3.50 16.44
CA HIS A 337 -4.90 -3.05 17.55
C HIS A 337 -6.31 -3.64 17.49
N VAL A 338 -6.93 -3.70 16.32
CA VAL A 338 -8.26 -4.34 16.17
C VAL A 338 -8.21 -5.83 16.51
N ALA A 339 -7.12 -6.52 16.18
CA ALA A 339 -6.92 -7.92 16.54
C ALA A 339 -6.59 -8.12 18.03
N HIS A 340 -5.96 -7.15 18.68
CA HIS A 340 -5.55 -7.17 20.08
C HIS A 340 -6.01 -5.89 20.79
N PRO A 341 -7.31 -5.68 20.97
CA PRO A 341 -7.82 -4.36 21.33
C PRO A 341 -7.58 -4.06 22.80
N ALA A 342 -7.11 -2.83 23.08
CA ALA A 342 -6.86 -2.35 24.44
C ALA A 342 -8.13 -2.24 25.30
N TYR A 343 -9.28 -2.24 24.64
CA TYR A 343 -10.61 -2.27 25.22
C TYR A 343 -11.47 -3.21 24.40
N PRO A 344 -12.41 -3.99 24.97
CA PRO A 344 -13.22 -4.93 24.19
C PRO A 344 -13.84 -4.27 22.96
N LEU A 345 -13.50 -4.78 21.77
CA LEU A 345 -13.81 -4.13 20.50
C LEU A 345 -15.32 -3.97 20.28
N ASP A 346 -16.12 -4.94 20.72
CA ASP A 346 -17.58 -4.89 20.70
C ASP A 346 -18.17 -3.75 21.54
N ARG A 347 -17.41 -3.25 22.53
CA ARG A 347 -17.74 -2.09 23.38
C ARG A 347 -17.20 -0.76 22.84
N THR A 348 -16.53 -0.75 21.70
CA THR A 348 -16.13 0.48 21.00
C THR A 348 -17.35 1.12 20.34
N ALA A 349 -17.74 2.30 20.83
CA ALA A 349 -18.90 3.08 20.39
C ALA A 349 -18.60 3.88 19.11
N LEU A 350 -17.37 4.36 18.96
CA LEU A 350 -16.92 5.16 17.82
C LEU A 350 -15.39 5.12 17.75
N MET A 351 -14.84 5.13 16.54
CA MET A 351 -13.45 5.48 16.30
C MET A 351 -13.37 6.81 15.54
N VAL A 352 -12.60 7.76 16.06
CA VAL A 352 -12.32 9.05 15.42
C VAL A 352 -10.85 9.08 15.01
N ASN A 353 -10.60 9.11 13.71
CA ASN A 353 -9.26 9.16 13.13
C ASN A 353 -8.89 10.57 12.68
N LEU A 354 -7.70 11.03 13.06
CA LEU A 354 -7.14 12.31 12.67
C LEU A 354 -5.95 12.07 11.76
N ASP A 355 -6.02 12.54 10.52
CA ASP A 355 -4.99 12.32 9.52
C ASP A 355 -4.82 13.53 8.61
N MET A 356 -3.61 14.07 8.52
CA MET A 356 -3.34 15.29 7.75
C MET A 356 -4.30 16.44 8.14
N VAL A 357 -4.32 16.80 9.42
CA VAL A 357 -5.25 17.79 10.01
C VAL A 357 -4.60 19.16 10.24
N GLY A 358 -3.35 19.35 9.82
CA GLY A 358 -2.55 20.56 10.06
C GLY A 358 -2.56 21.58 8.92
N ARG A 359 -3.26 21.34 7.81
CA ARG A 359 -3.22 22.17 6.60
C ARG A 359 -4.59 22.73 6.24
N LEU A 360 -5.31 23.26 7.24
CA LEU A 360 -6.64 23.84 7.04
C LEU A 360 -6.56 25.04 6.08
N ARG A 361 -7.13 24.89 4.87
CA ARG A 361 -7.16 25.95 3.85
C ARG A 361 -8.58 26.39 3.65
N GLU A 362 -8.83 27.70 3.76
CA GLU A 362 -10.17 28.28 3.57
C GLU A 362 -11.22 27.65 4.51
N GLY A 363 -10.79 27.16 5.69
CA GLY A 363 -11.65 26.46 6.64
C GLY A 363 -12.10 25.05 6.20
N LYS A 364 -11.66 24.55 5.05
CA LYS A 364 -12.14 23.27 4.49
C LYS A 364 -11.65 22.08 5.30
N LEU A 365 -12.57 21.36 5.91
CA LEU A 365 -12.31 20.12 6.63
C LEU A 365 -13.17 19.00 6.05
N TYR A 366 -12.53 17.93 5.59
CA TYR A 366 -13.22 16.74 5.12
C TYR A 366 -13.50 15.82 6.30
N VAL A 367 -14.75 15.37 6.41
CA VAL A 367 -15.16 14.41 7.42
C VAL A 367 -15.85 13.25 6.72
N ALA A 368 -15.16 12.11 6.64
CA ALA A 368 -15.68 10.89 6.02
C ALA A 368 -16.24 9.92 7.07
N GLY A 369 -17.08 8.99 6.64
CA GLY A 369 -17.76 8.02 7.50
C GLY A 369 -18.93 8.57 8.31
N VAL A 370 -19.48 9.74 7.99
CA VAL A 370 -20.57 10.34 8.79
C VAL A 370 -21.88 9.57 8.75
N ASP A 371 -22.02 8.62 7.82
CA ASP A 371 -23.17 7.71 7.75
C ASP A 371 -22.82 6.31 8.29
N SER A 372 -21.59 6.07 8.76
CA SER A 372 -21.16 4.77 9.31
C SER A 372 -21.80 4.42 10.67
N GLY A 373 -22.51 5.37 11.27
CA GLY A 373 -23.20 5.21 12.54
C GLY A 373 -24.45 6.07 12.63
N THR A 374 -25.48 5.58 13.33
CA THR A 374 -26.75 6.30 13.50
C THR A 374 -26.55 7.67 14.13
N GLY A 375 -27.10 8.71 13.51
CA GLY A 375 -27.11 10.08 14.03
C GLY A 375 -25.79 10.87 13.89
N LEU A 376 -24.71 10.24 13.41
CA LEU A 376 -23.39 10.88 13.32
C LEU A 376 -23.39 12.12 12.42
N ARG A 377 -24.00 12.06 11.23
CA ARG A 377 -24.05 13.21 10.30
C ARG A 377 -24.61 14.48 10.94
N ALA A 378 -25.73 14.38 11.64
CA ALA A 378 -26.34 15.54 12.29
C ALA A 378 -25.46 16.06 13.44
N LEU A 379 -24.95 15.14 14.27
CA LEU A 379 -24.05 15.46 15.38
C LEU A 379 -22.78 16.19 14.89
N VAL A 380 -22.16 15.68 13.82
CA VAL A 380 -20.96 16.27 13.20
C VAL A 380 -21.24 17.67 12.66
N ALA A 381 -22.38 17.89 11.99
CA ALA A 381 -22.77 19.22 11.51
C ALA A 381 -23.01 20.20 12.68
N ASP A 382 -23.65 19.72 13.75
CA ASP A 382 -23.96 20.50 14.93
C ASP A 382 -22.72 20.93 15.71
N ALA A 383 -21.76 20.01 15.88
CA ALA A 383 -20.49 20.26 16.57
C ALA A 383 -19.65 21.36 15.90
N ALA A 384 -19.77 21.55 14.59
CA ALA A 384 -19.06 22.60 13.85
C ALA A 384 -19.69 23.99 13.95
N ARG A 385 -20.91 24.14 14.48
CA ARG A 385 -21.56 25.46 14.56
C ARG A 385 -20.69 26.46 15.33
N GLY A 386 -20.51 27.63 14.72
CA GLY A 386 -19.70 28.72 15.27
C GLY A 386 -18.19 28.53 15.17
N LEU A 387 -17.70 27.43 14.59
CA LEU A 387 -16.30 27.29 14.20
C LEU A 387 -16.10 27.80 12.77
N PRO A 388 -14.92 28.35 12.43
CA PRO A 388 -14.59 28.79 11.07
C PRO A 388 -14.26 27.58 10.17
N LEU A 389 -15.21 26.65 10.04
CA LEU A 389 -15.07 25.41 9.29
C LEU A 389 -16.10 25.34 8.16
N ASP A 390 -15.60 25.02 6.97
CA ASP A 390 -16.38 24.59 5.81
C ASP A 390 -16.32 23.05 5.75
N LEU A 391 -17.31 22.39 6.37
CA LEU A 391 -17.33 20.94 6.45
C LEU A 391 -17.72 20.28 5.11
N GLN A 392 -16.83 19.43 4.63
CA GLN A 392 -17.06 18.56 3.48
C GLN A 392 -17.44 17.16 3.98
N LEU A 393 -18.73 16.96 4.25
CA LEU A 393 -19.25 15.72 4.85
C LEU A 393 -19.42 14.60 3.82
N GLN A 394 -18.74 13.48 4.04
CA GLN A 394 -18.82 12.29 3.18
C GLN A 394 -19.39 11.11 3.99
N GLY A 395 -20.47 10.50 3.47
CA GLY A 395 -21.09 9.36 4.12
C GLY A 395 -20.21 8.11 4.11
N ASP A 396 -19.49 7.92 3.01
CA ASP A 396 -18.61 6.79 2.75
C ASP A 396 -17.39 6.79 3.70
N PRO A 397 -17.14 5.71 4.46
CA PRO A 397 -15.96 5.55 5.31
C PRO A 397 -14.78 4.85 4.62
N HIS A 398 -14.83 4.54 3.31
CA HIS A 398 -13.77 3.78 2.66
C HIS A 398 -12.62 4.65 2.12
N SER A 399 -11.54 4.80 2.88
CA SER A 399 -10.27 5.37 2.41
C SER A 399 -9.08 4.70 3.14
N PRO A 400 -7.88 4.62 2.54
CA PRO A 400 -6.78 3.82 3.08
C PRO A 400 -6.07 4.53 4.25
N SER A 401 -6.72 4.61 5.40
CA SER A 401 -6.15 5.13 6.66
C SER A 401 -6.70 4.31 7.84
N ASP A 402 -6.19 4.51 9.05
CA ASP A 402 -6.35 3.62 10.22
C ASP A 402 -7.79 3.25 10.60
N HIS A 403 -8.75 4.17 10.37
CA HIS A 403 -10.18 3.89 10.58
C HIS A 403 -10.71 2.70 9.76
N THR A 404 -10.06 2.36 8.64
CA THR A 404 -10.44 1.20 7.80
C THR A 404 -10.46 -0.08 8.61
N SER A 405 -9.47 -0.30 9.47
CA SER A 405 -9.36 -1.50 10.31
C SER A 405 -10.58 -1.63 11.23
N PHE A 406 -11.04 -0.51 11.80
CA PHE A 406 -12.22 -0.48 12.69
C PHE A 406 -13.54 -0.63 11.93
N TYR A 407 -13.67 0.01 10.77
CA TYR A 407 -14.87 -0.11 9.94
C TYR A 407 -15.03 -1.53 9.38
N ALA A 408 -13.93 -2.18 8.95
CA ALA A 408 -13.91 -3.58 8.56
C ALA A 408 -14.34 -4.51 9.72
N ALA A 409 -13.99 -4.14 10.96
CA ALA A 409 -14.45 -4.79 12.18
C ALA A 409 -15.84 -4.31 12.67
N ARG A 410 -16.63 -3.68 11.79
CA ARG A 410 -18.03 -3.27 12.01
C ARG A 410 -18.21 -2.27 13.14
N ARG A 411 -17.29 -1.33 13.31
CA ARG A 411 -17.42 -0.19 14.24
C ARG A 411 -17.76 1.10 13.48
N PRO A 412 -18.59 1.99 14.05
CA PRO A 412 -18.75 3.34 13.50
C PRO A 412 -17.42 4.07 13.49
N VAL A 413 -17.17 4.86 12.45
CA VAL A 413 -15.92 5.60 12.27
C VAL A 413 -16.17 7.02 11.77
N LEU A 414 -15.29 7.94 12.16
CA LEU A 414 -15.15 9.25 11.54
C LEU A 414 -13.70 9.46 11.15
N PHE A 415 -13.47 9.95 9.93
CA PHE A 415 -12.15 10.27 9.40
C PHE A 415 -12.06 11.76 9.11
N LEU A 416 -11.17 12.46 9.80
CA LEU A 416 -10.99 13.90 9.68
C LEU A 416 -9.67 14.18 8.96
N THR A 417 -9.73 14.95 7.87
CA THR A 417 -8.55 15.37 7.10
C THR A 417 -8.73 16.73 6.44
N THR A 418 -7.64 17.46 6.26
CA THR A 418 -7.59 18.70 5.46
C THR A 418 -7.26 18.43 3.99
N GLY A 419 -7.01 17.17 3.63
CA GLY A 419 -6.77 16.71 2.27
C GLY A 419 -5.32 16.86 1.82
N ALA A 420 -5.02 16.29 0.65
CA ALA A 420 -3.66 16.25 0.12
C ALA A 420 -3.15 17.64 -0.31
N HIS A 421 -1.82 17.80 -0.27
CA HIS A 421 -1.12 19.00 -0.67
C HIS A 421 0.19 18.69 -1.41
N ALA A 422 0.81 19.70 -2.03
CA ALA A 422 2.00 19.53 -2.86
C ALA A 422 3.20 18.88 -2.14
N ASP A 423 3.30 19.06 -0.81
CA ASP A 423 4.37 18.50 0.01
C ASP A 423 4.12 17.04 0.47
N TYR A 424 2.95 16.45 0.18
CA TYR A 424 2.59 15.11 0.66
C TYR A 424 3.63 14.06 0.24
N HIS A 425 4.04 13.20 1.18
CA HIS A 425 5.08 12.17 0.98
C HIS A 425 6.41 12.72 0.41
N ARG A 426 6.80 13.94 0.80
CA ARG A 426 8.06 14.57 0.36
C ARG A 426 8.89 15.08 1.55
N PRO A 427 10.22 15.25 1.39
CA PRO A 427 11.07 15.89 2.40
C PRO A 427 10.64 17.32 2.76
N SER A 428 9.86 17.97 1.89
CA SER A 428 9.36 19.31 2.08
C SER A 428 8.12 19.41 2.98
N ASP A 429 7.60 18.29 3.51
CA ASP A 429 6.52 18.32 4.50
C ASP A 429 7.03 18.66 5.90
N THR A 430 7.27 19.95 6.12
CA THR A 430 7.94 20.51 7.30
C THR A 430 6.99 21.30 8.20
N TRP A 431 7.30 21.33 9.50
CA TRP A 431 6.40 21.88 10.53
C TRP A 431 6.09 23.37 10.36
N ASP A 432 6.97 24.14 9.72
CA ASP A 432 6.80 25.57 9.47
C ASP A 432 5.65 25.87 8.51
N LYS A 433 5.18 24.88 7.76
CA LYS A 433 4.08 25.03 6.81
C LYS A 433 2.71 24.64 7.35
N ILE A 434 2.65 24.31 8.64
CA ILE A 434 1.43 23.88 9.34
C ILE A 434 0.66 25.11 9.79
N ASP A 435 -0.64 25.12 9.54
CA ASP A 435 -1.55 26.10 10.11
C ASP A 435 -1.93 25.66 11.53
N SER A 436 -1.20 26.17 12.53
CA SER A 436 -1.44 25.84 13.92
C SER A 436 -2.81 26.30 14.44
N ALA A 437 -3.34 27.42 13.94
CA ALA A 437 -4.64 27.93 14.37
C ALA A 437 -5.77 27.09 13.76
N GLY A 438 -5.60 26.69 12.50
CA GLY A 438 -6.45 25.71 11.85
C GLY A 438 -6.45 24.36 12.57
N LEU A 439 -5.27 23.83 12.93
CA LEU A 439 -5.15 22.59 13.69
C LEU A 439 -5.85 22.67 15.06
N GLU A 440 -5.74 23.78 15.77
CA GLU A 440 -6.48 24.02 17.01
C GLU A 440 -8.00 24.03 16.78
N THR A 441 -8.46 24.64 15.68
CA THR A 441 -9.86 24.63 15.28
C THR A 441 -10.35 23.21 15.01
N VAL A 442 -9.58 22.40 14.28
CA VAL A 442 -9.90 20.98 14.00
C VAL A 442 -9.90 20.15 15.29
N ALA A 443 -8.94 20.35 16.19
CA ALA A 443 -8.91 19.67 17.48
C ALA A 443 -10.11 20.05 18.37
N THR A 444 -10.49 21.33 18.37
CA THR A 444 -11.69 21.81 19.08
C THR A 444 -12.95 21.17 18.52
N PHE A 445 -13.06 21.08 17.20
CA PHE A 445 -14.16 20.38 16.54
C PHE A 445 -14.22 18.89 16.92
N ALA A 446 -13.08 18.19 16.84
CA ALA A 446 -12.98 16.79 17.25
C ALA A 446 -13.38 16.61 18.74
N ALA A 447 -12.95 17.50 19.62
CA ALA A 447 -13.33 17.47 21.04
C ALA A 447 -14.84 17.61 21.24
N ARG A 448 -15.53 18.48 20.48
CA ARG A 448 -16.99 18.62 20.53
C ARG A 448 -17.69 17.34 20.10
N VAL A 449 -17.29 16.77 18.96
CA VAL A 449 -17.83 15.50 18.46
C VAL A 449 -17.63 14.37 19.48
N ILE A 450 -16.41 14.21 20.00
CA ILE A 450 -16.08 13.19 21.00
C ILE A 450 -16.89 13.42 22.28
N GLY A 451 -16.98 14.65 22.77
CA GLY A 451 -17.72 15.00 23.99
C GLY A 451 -19.22 14.71 23.87
N GLU A 452 -19.84 15.08 22.75
CA GLU A 452 -21.24 14.79 22.48
C GLU A 452 -21.51 13.29 22.42
N VAL A 453 -20.69 12.53 21.67
CA VAL A 453 -20.81 11.07 21.61
C VAL A 453 -20.49 10.44 22.96
N ALA A 454 -19.58 10.98 23.76
CA ALA A 454 -19.23 10.43 25.06
C ALA A 454 -20.34 10.67 26.10
N ALA A 455 -21.14 11.73 25.96
CA ALA A 455 -22.23 12.06 26.85
C ALA A 455 -23.59 11.46 26.43
N ALA A 456 -23.76 11.10 25.16
CA ALA A 456 -25.03 10.57 24.64
C ALA A 456 -25.46 9.27 25.38
N PRO A 457 -26.73 9.13 25.79
CA PRO A 457 -27.17 7.92 26.50
C PRO A 457 -27.08 6.65 25.65
N ILE A 458 -27.20 6.79 24.32
CA ILE A 458 -27.13 5.70 23.35
C ILE A 458 -25.95 5.96 22.43
N ALA A 459 -25.09 4.94 22.25
CA ALA A 459 -23.98 5.01 21.31
C ALA A 459 -24.47 4.93 19.85
N PRO A 460 -23.76 5.54 18.89
CA PRO A 460 -24.05 5.32 17.48
C PRO A 460 -24.02 3.82 17.14
N ALA A 461 -25.10 3.29 16.58
CA ALA A 461 -25.13 1.93 16.09
C ALA A 461 -24.44 1.88 14.71
N TYR A 462 -23.59 0.88 14.49
CA TYR A 462 -22.92 0.67 13.19
C TYR A 462 -23.93 0.57 12.05
N VAL A 463 -23.66 1.30 10.98
CA VAL A 463 -24.39 1.23 9.73
C VAL A 463 -23.41 0.78 8.65
N LYS A 464 -23.76 -0.32 7.98
CA LYS A 464 -23.02 -0.81 6.83
C LYS A 464 -23.34 0.10 5.64
N ILE A 465 -22.39 0.94 5.26
CA ILE A 465 -22.43 1.75 4.04
C ILE A 465 -21.86 0.93 2.89
N GLU A 466 -22.67 0.79 1.84
CA GLU A 466 -22.19 0.24 0.57
C GLU A 466 -21.12 1.17 0.01
N ALA A 467 -19.98 0.60 -0.36
CA ALA A 467 -18.95 1.39 -1.02
C ALA A 467 -19.57 1.96 -2.31
N PRO A 468 -19.50 3.27 -2.56
CA PRO A 468 -19.82 3.78 -3.88
C PRO A 468 -18.96 3.03 -4.91
N PRO A 469 -19.50 2.74 -6.12
CA PRO A 469 -18.69 2.18 -7.19
C PRO A 469 -17.46 3.06 -7.32
N ALA A 470 -16.27 2.44 -7.27
CA ALA A 470 -15.02 3.14 -6.95
C ALA A 470 -14.97 4.46 -7.72
N ARG A 471 -15.01 5.59 -7.01
CA ARG A 471 -14.75 6.88 -7.64
C ARG A 471 -13.24 7.01 -7.68
N GLY A 472 -12.67 6.90 -8.87
CA GLY A 472 -11.23 6.85 -9.10
C GLY A 472 -10.44 7.75 -8.17
N SER A 473 -9.74 7.14 -7.21
CA SER A 473 -8.61 7.76 -6.54
C SER A 473 -7.60 8.12 -7.63
N ARG A 474 -7.16 9.37 -7.66
CA ARG A 474 -6.19 9.90 -8.63
C ARG A 474 -4.79 9.27 -8.56
N ALA A 475 -4.62 8.21 -7.78
CA ALA A 475 -3.45 7.34 -7.82
C ALA A 475 -3.87 5.96 -8.37
N SER A 476 -3.96 5.83 -9.70
CA SER A 476 -4.23 4.58 -10.46
C SER A 476 -5.62 3.95 -10.23
N GLY A 477 -6.53 3.78 -11.19
CA GLY A 477 -6.47 3.94 -12.63
C GLY A 477 -7.80 3.53 -13.27
N TYR A 478 -7.86 3.67 -14.59
CA TYR A 478 -8.76 2.85 -15.42
C TYR A 478 -8.51 1.37 -15.11
N GLY A 479 -9.56 0.56 -14.90
CA GLY A 479 -9.38 -0.89 -14.79
C GLY A 479 -10.54 -1.67 -14.16
N PRO A 480 -10.45 -3.01 -14.17
CA PRO A 480 -11.41 -3.90 -13.54
C PRO A 480 -11.31 -3.91 -12.01
N TYR A 481 -12.47 -4.08 -11.37
CA TYR A 481 -12.68 -3.98 -9.94
C TYR A 481 -13.23 -5.28 -9.38
N LEU A 482 -12.58 -5.81 -8.33
CA LEU A 482 -13.03 -6.99 -7.59
C LEU A 482 -13.65 -6.65 -6.22
N GLY A 483 -13.14 -5.61 -5.55
CA GLY A 483 -13.68 -5.12 -4.27
C GLY A 483 -13.27 -5.91 -3.02
N VAL A 484 -12.10 -6.54 -3.02
CA VAL A 484 -11.49 -7.06 -1.80
C VAL A 484 -10.63 -6.01 -1.09
N ILE A 485 -10.54 -6.12 0.23
CA ILE A 485 -9.63 -5.36 1.10
C ILE A 485 -8.58 -6.37 1.58
N PRO A 486 -7.38 -6.37 0.98
CA PRO A 486 -6.33 -7.31 1.35
C PRO A 486 -5.78 -7.00 2.75
N GLU A 487 -5.29 -8.02 3.43
CA GLU A 487 -4.35 -7.87 4.53
C GLU A 487 -3.01 -7.43 3.96
N PHE A 488 -2.49 -6.31 4.45
CA PHE A 488 -1.17 -5.83 4.09
C PHE A 488 -0.14 -6.35 5.09
N GLY A 489 1.06 -6.66 4.60
CA GLY A 489 2.12 -7.29 5.39
C GLY A 489 2.64 -8.58 4.77
N GLU A 490 3.62 -9.20 5.44
CA GLU A 490 4.20 -10.47 5.01
C GLU A 490 3.22 -11.60 5.33
N SER A 491 2.64 -12.21 4.29
CA SER A 491 1.82 -13.42 4.47
C SER A 491 2.71 -14.62 4.82
N ALA A 492 2.34 -15.36 5.85
CA ALA A 492 3.03 -16.60 6.24
C ALA A 492 2.89 -17.73 5.20
N GLN A 493 1.95 -17.59 4.26
CA GLN A 493 1.68 -18.57 3.20
C GLN A 493 1.41 -17.88 1.85
N PRO A 494 1.72 -18.51 0.70
CA PRO A 494 1.41 -17.95 -0.61
C PRO A 494 -0.09 -17.64 -0.75
N GLY A 495 -0.41 -16.42 -1.17
CA GLY A 495 -1.77 -15.95 -1.41
C GLY A 495 -2.03 -14.57 -0.80
N VAL A 496 -3.20 -14.02 -1.06
CA VAL A 496 -3.62 -12.72 -0.51
C VAL A 496 -4.77 -12.95 0.47
N LYS A 497 -4.49 -12.82 1.76
CA LYS A 497 -5.52 -12.88 2.81
C LYS A 497 -6.40 -11.64 2.73
N ILE A 498 -7.70 -11.83 2.93
CA ILE A 498 -8.71 -10.78 2.81
C ILE A 498 -9.11 -10.34 4.21
N ASN A 499 -8.81 -9.09 4.57
CA ASN A 499 -9.25 -8.49 5.83
C ASN A 499 -10.70 -8.01 5.76
N GLY A 500 -11.18 -7.65 4.58
CA GLY A 500 -12.54 -7.20 4.39
C GLY A 500 -12.99 -7.30 2.94
N ILE A 501 -14.29 -7.22 2.72
CA ILE A 501 -14.87 -7.14 1.38
C ILE A 501 -15.71 -5.88 1.30
N ARG A 502 -15.58 -5.17 0.18
CA ARG A 502 -16.42 -4.03 -0.15
C ARG A 502 -17.85 -4.53 -0.41
N PRO A 503 -18.87 -4.01 0.28
CA PRO A 503 -20.24 -4.41 0.02
C PRO A 503 -20.69 -4.09 -1.41
N GLY A 504 -21.57 -4.90 -1.99
CA GLY A 504 -22.05 -4.77 -3.36
C GLY A 504 -21.01 -5.14 -4.43
N SER A 505 -19.78 -5.45 -4.04
CA SER A 505 -18.68 -5.73 -4.97
C SER A 505 -18.81 -7.12 -5.63
N PRO A 506 -18.10 -7.34 -6.76
CA PRO A 506 -17.98 -8.65 -7.36
C PRO A 506 -17.49 -9.73 -6.41
N ALA A 507 -16.57 -9.40 -5.49
CA ALA A 507 -16.10 -10.33 -4.47
C ALA A 507 -17.20 -10.72 -3.48
N GLU A 508 -18.02 -9.77 -3.01
CA GLU A 508 -19.13 -10.08 -2.10
C GLU A 508 -20.18 -10.95 -2.81
N GLN A 509 -20.52 -10.59 -4.04
CA GLN A 509 -21.48 -11.34 -4.87
C GLN A 509 -21.00 -12.76 -5.18
N ALA A 510 -19.70 -12.93 -5.37
CA ALA A 510 -19.06 -14.25 -5.52
C ALA A 510 -18.96 -15.03 -4.20
N GLY A 511 -19.33 -14.43 -3.06
CA GLY A 511 -19.29 -15.06 -1.75
C GLY A 511 -17.90 -15.12 -1.10
N VAL A 512 -16.97 -14.24 -1.50
CA VAL A 512 -15.68 -14.04 -0.81
C VAL A 512 -15.94 -13.44 0.58
N ARG A 513 -15.21 -13.89 1.60
CA ARG A 513 -15.38 -13.54 3.02
C ARG A 513 -14.07 -13.07 3.64
N ALA A 514 -14.16 -12.23 4.66
CA ALA A 514 -13.00 -11.87 5.47
C ALA A 514 -12.41 -13.15 6.09
N GLY A 515 -11.09 -13.27 6.07
CA GLY A 515 -10.35 -14.49 6.42
C GLY A 515 -10.01 -15.40 5.24
N ASP A 516 -10.69 -15.27 4.08
CA ASP A 516 -10.31 -16.02 2.88
C ASP A 516 -8.91 -15.62 2.39
N VAL A 517 -8.22 -16.56 1.74
CA VAL A 517 -6.95 -16.30 1.05
C VAL A 517 -7.10 -16.57 -0.43
N ILE A 518 -6.98 -15.54 -1.27
CA ILE A 518 -7.00 -15.71 -2.73
C ILE A 518 -5.67 -16.30 -3.18
N VAL A 519 -5.72 -17.48 -3.81
CA VAL A 519 -4.53 -18.21 -4.28
C VAL A 519 -4.45 -18.32 -5.81
N LYS A 520 -5.55 -18.01 -6.53
CA LYS A 520 -5.58 -17.96 -8.00
C LYS A 520 -6.73 -17.08 -8.49
N LEU A 521 -6.48 -16.33 -9.58
CA LEU A 521 -7.51 -15.57 -10.32
C LEU A 521 -7.32 -15.84 -11.82
N GLY A 522 -8.32 -16.44 -12.46
CA GLY A 522 -8.22 -16.89 -13.85
C GLY A 522 -7.05 -17.86 -14.03
N SER A 523 -6.16 -17.59 -14.98
CA SER A 523 -4.93 -18.37 -15.19
C SER A 523 -3.78 -18.00 -14.24
N VAL A 524 -3.89 -16.88 -13.53
CA VAL A 524 -2.80 -16.31 -12.73
C VAL A 524 -2.78 -16.94 -11.34
N THR A 525 -1.66 -17.57 -10.99
CA THR A 525 -1.41 -18.01 -9.60
C THR A 525 -1.10 -16.79 -8.74
N VAL A 526 -1.81 -16.62 -7.62
CA VAL A 526 -1.69 -15.48 -6.72
C VAL A 526 -0.87 -15.89 -5.50
N LYS A 527 0.32 -15.31 -5.33
CA LYS A 527 1.19 -15.54 -4.15
C LYS A 527 1.31 -14.29 -3.28
N THR A 528 1.12 -13.11 -3.87
CA THR A 528 1.31 -11.78 -3.28
C THR A 528 0.23 -10.82 -3.77
N LEU A 529 0.09 -9.66 -3.12
CA LEU A 529 -0.85 -8.63 -3.56
C LEU A 529 -0.57 -8.14 -4.98
N ASN A 530 0.71 -8.01 -5.35
CA ASN A 530 1.09 -7.63 -6.71
C ASN A 530 0.63 -8.65 -7.75
N ASP A 531 0.54 -9.93 -7.39
CA ASP A 531 -0.01 -10.96 -8.29
C ASP A 531 -1.51 -10.79 -8.50
N LEU A 532 -2.25 -10.45 -7.44
CA LEU A 532 -3.67 -10.16 -7.55
C LEU A 532 -3.91 -8.91 -8.40
N THR A 533 -3.13 -7.85 -8.19
CA THR A 533 -3.17 -6.63 -9.02
C THR A 533 -2.81 -6.93 -10.47
N PHE A 534 -1.77 -7.72 -10.72
CA PHE A 534 -1.40 -8.19 -12.06
C PHE A 534 -2.54 -8.97 -12.71
N ALA A 535 -3.14 -9.92 -11.98
CA ALA A 535 -4.23 -10.75 -12.48
C ALA A 535 -5.44 -9.90 -12.85
N LEU A 536 -5.80 -8.92 -12.02
CA LEU A 536 -6.90 -8.00 -12.28
C LEU A 536 -6.61 -7.11 -13.49
N ARG A 537 -5.44 -6.47 -13.58
CA ARG A 537 -5.11 -5.57 -14.70
C ARG A 537 -5.14 -6.26 -16.07
N GLY A 538 -4.95 -7.59 -16.13
CA GLY A 538 -5.11 -8.39 -17.34
C GLY A 538 -6.56 -8.69 -17.74
N GLN A 539 -7.56 -8.17 -17.03
CA GLN A 539 -8.99 -8.36 -17.29
C GLN A 539 -9.67 -7.05 -17.69
N ARG A 540 -10.94 -7.13 -18.09
CA ARG A 540 -11.79 -5.99 -18.38
C ARG A 540 -13.02 -5.97 -17.44
N PRO A 541 -13.57 -4.78 -17.16
CA PRO A 541 -14.90 -4.68 -16.57
C PRO A 541 -15.92 -5.52 -17.37
N GLY A 542 -16.72 -6.31 -16.68
CA GLY A 542 -17.69 -7.24 -17.24
C GLY A 542 -17.15 -8.66 -17.46
N ASP A 543 -15.84 -8.88 -17.42
CA ASP A 543 -15.28 -10.22 -17.55
C ASP A 543 -15.69 -11.10 -16.34
N ARG A 544 -16.06 -12.35 -16.62
CA ARG A 544 -16.26 -13.40 -15.62
C ARG A 544 -14.93 -14.05 -15.30
N VAL A 545 -14.54 -14.01 -14.04
CA VAL A 545 -13.27 -14.59 -13.58
C VAL A 545 -13.48 -15.64 -12.50
N GLU A 546 -12.77 -16.74 -12.64
CA GLU A 546 -12.70 -17.80 -11.65
C GLU A 546 -11.69 -17.41 -10.55
N LEU A 547 -12.11 -17.53 -9.29
CA LEU A 547 -11.30 -17.29 -8.11
C LEU A 547 -11.15 -18.59 -7.32
N TRP A 548 -9.93 -18.89 -6.92
CA TRP A 548 -9.66 -19.97 -5.96
C TRP A 548 -9.24 -19.38 -4.63
N LEU A 549 -9.95 -19.78 -3.58
CA LEU A 549 -9.82 -19.28 -2.22
C LEU A 549 -9.38 -20.42 -1.30
N LEU A 550 -8.55 -20.15 -0.31
CA LEU A 550 -8.44 -21.00 0.87
C LEU A 550 -9.34 -20.42 1.96
N ARG A 551 -10.30 -21.21 2.42
CA ARG A 551 -11.21 -20.89 3.53
C ARG A 551 -11.12 -22.01 4.56
N ASP A 552 -10.73 -21.67 5.78
CA ASP A 552 -10.55 -22.63 6.87
C ASP A 552 -9.62 -23.82 6.49
N GLY A 553 -8.60 -23.54 5.67
CA GLY A 553 -7.65 -24.53 5.16
C GLY A 553 -8.12 -25.36 3.97
N ALA A 554 -9.39 -25.24 3.55
CA ALA A 554 -9.94 -25.93 2.39
C ALA A 554 -9.98 -25.02 1.16
N GLN A 555 -9.69 -25.58 -0.01
CA GLN A 555 -9.75 -24.84 -1.27
C GLN A 555 -11.19 -24.77 -1.80
N GLN A 556 -11.69 -23.57 -2.04
CA GLN A 556 -12.98 -23.29 -2.66
C GLN A 556 -12.80 -22.54 -3.97
N ARG A 557 -13.77 -22.75 -4.87
CA ARG A 557 -13.84 -22.08 -6.16
C ARG A 557 -15.10 -21.23 -6.22
N VAL A 558 -14.94 -19.96 -6.59
CA VAL A 558 -16.04 -19.02 -6.81
C VAL A 558 -15.86 -18.29 -8.13
N GLU A 559 -16.93 -17.70 -8.66
CA GLU A 559 -16.91 -16.90 -9.89
C GLU A 559 -17.36 -15.48 -9.58
N ALA A 560 -16.62 -14.49 -10.07
CA ALA A 560 -16.96 -13.07 -9.93
C ALA A 560 -17.09 -12.41 -11.31
N VAL A 561 -18.05 -11.51 -11.47
CA VAL A 561 -18.17 -10.64 -12.65
C VAL A 561 -17.53 -9.30 -12.31
N LEU A 562 -16.37 -9.00 -12.90
CA LEU A 562 -15.62 -7.78 -12.57
C LEU A 562 -16.39 -6.52 -12.95
N GLN A 563 -16.24 -5.45 -12.17
CA GLN A 563 -16.89 -4.16 -12.43
C GLN A 563 -15.87 -3.10 -12.84
N SER A 564 -16.32 -1.92 -13.25
CA SER A 564 -15.43 -0.78 -13.54
C SER A 564 -15.32 0.14 -12.32
N THR A 565 -14.14 0.73 -12.14
CA THR A 565 -13.91 1.87 -11.22
C THR A 565 -14.26 3.23 -11.82
N ALA A 566 -14.98 3.28 -12.95
CA ALA A 566 -15.45 4.52 -13.57
C ALA A 566 -16.98 4.62 -13.53
N PRO A 567 -17.56 5.82 -13.30
CA PRO A 567 -18.99 5.99 -13.48
C PRO A 567 -19.37 5.72 -14.93
N THR A 568 -20.32 4.81 -15.15
CA THR A 568 -20.94 4.60 -16.46
C THR A 568 -21.50 5.92 -16.97
N ARG A 569 -20.90 6.51 -18.01
CA ARG A 569 -21.59 7.54 -18.80
C ARG A 569 -22.71 6.85 -19.56
N SER A 570 -23.89 6.75 -18.96
CA SER A 570 -25.12 6.58 -19.73
C SER A 570 -25.38 7.89 -20.45
N SER A 571 -25.00 7.98 -21.72
CA SER A 571 -25.54 9.03 -22.59
C SER A 571 -27.06 8.87 -22.61
N PRO A 572 -27.85 9.92 -22.31
CA PRO A 572 -29.29 9.84 -22.49
C PRO A 572 -29.59 9.63 -23.99
N PRO A 573 -30.64 8.86 -24.34
CA PRO A 573 -31.03 8.71 -25.73
C PRO A 573 -31.37 10.09 -26.30
N ILE A 574 -30.70 10.46 -27.38
CA ILE A 574 -31.08 11.62 -28.19
C ILE A 574 -32.46 11.30 -28.77
N SER A 575 -33.49 11.96 -28.23
CA SER A 575 -34.83 11.92 -28.79
C SER A 575 -34.80 12.60 -30.17
N PRO A 576 -35.36 12.00 -31.23
CA PRO A 576 -35.42 12.63 -32.54
C PRO A 576 -36.37 13.83 -32.47
N ALA A 577 -35.90 14.98 -32.91
CA ALA A 577 -36.69 16.19 -33.03
C ALA A 577 -37.95 15.92 -33.88
N ALA A 578 -39.12 16.17 -33.29
CA ALA A 578 -40.36 16.30 -34.03
C ALA A 578 -40.41 17.69 -34.69
N ARG A 579 -40.94 17.71 -35.91
CA ARG A 579 -41.14 18.88 -36.78
C ARG A 579 -42.02 19.95 -36.17
#